data_AF-A0A3M1WK66-F1
#
_entry.id   AF-A0A3M1WK66-F1
#
_cell.length_a   1.000
_cell.length_b   1.000
_cell.length_c   1.000
_cell.angle_alpha   90.00
_cell.angle_beta   90.00
_cell.angle_gamma   90.00
#
_symmetry.space_group_name_H-M   'P 1'
#
loop_
_entity.id
_entity.type
_entity.pdbx_description
1 polymer ?
#
loop_
_entity_poly.entity_id
_entity_poly.type
_entity_poly.pdbx_seq_one_letter_code
_entity_poly.pdbx_strand_id
1 'polypeptide(L)'
;MTEQTPQQATETGPAQARIRRIQLGVLALLVLSVVWYLAADRYTPHTDQARVQAFVVGVAPRVSGTLTRVLVHNNQQVEAGQVLFEIDDTSYRLAVEMAEADLQAARSRLMAANSSVKVARAQLEAAEAALERARKDAERQTRLYKKDPGAISVRRVERATATFQEAQANVDAARGNLAKAEEAVREAHKAVLAARSRLDQARYDLKSCRVVARKPGVITDLRAEVGDYVSQGQAIMTLITRNRLWVEAHFTENNLGHIKPGTPAEVVLDVLPGRVFKARVGSIGPGVSAWPQAQPGTLPQVDNSREWLRSAQRFPVEILLEPGQEGLNPESLRIGGQADVLVYTDKAWLLKPLGKLYIRLLALLSYAY
;
A
#
# COMPACT_ATOMS: atom_id res chain seq x y z
N MET A 1 -7.69 -54.30 -79.38
CA MET A 1 -9.08 -53.87 -79.56
C MET A 1 -9.68 -53.71 -78.18
N THR A 2 -10.27 -52.55 -77.93
CA THR A 2 -10.71 -52.00 -76.64
C THR A 2 -12.05 -52.61 -76.17
N GLU A 3 -12.35 -52.44 -74.87
CA GLU A 3 -13.68 -52.50 -74.20
C GLU A 3 -14.31 -53.90 -74.02
N GLN A 4 -15.07 -54.23 -72.96
CA GLN A 4 -15.64 -53.52 -71.81
C GLN A 4 -16.04 -54.56 -70.73
N THR A 5 -16.17 -54.11 -69.48
CA THR A 5 -16.46 -54.83 -68.22
C THR A 5 -17.79 -55.61 -68.20
N PRO A 6 -17.99 -56.50 -67.21
CA PRO A 6 -19.14 -56.29 -66.32
C PRO A 6 -18.74 -56.18 -64.84
N GLN A 7 -19.28 -55.15 -64.20
CA GLN A 7 -19.30 -54.95 -62.75
C GLN A 7 -20.11 -56.05 -62.08
N GLN A 8 -19.50 -56.80 -61.15
CA GLN A 8 -20.25 -57.52 -60.12
C GLN A 8 -20.46 -56.58 -58.93
N ALA A 9 -21.71 -56.19 -58.74
CA ALA A 9 -22.18 -55.50 -57.55
C ALA A 9 -21.90 -56.36 -56.32
N THR A 10 -21.10 -55.83 -55.40
CA THR A 10 -20.83 -56.46 -54.11
C THR A 10 -22.07 -56.31 -53.24
N GLU A 11 -22.93 -57.33 -53.23
CA GLU A 11 -24.02 -57.42 -52.26
C GLU A 11 -23.42 -57.54 -50.85
N THR A 12 -23.43 -56.43 -50.13
CA THR A 12 -22.98 -56.36 -48.73
C THR A 12 -23.97 -57.15 -47.86
N GLY A 13 -23.57 -58.33 -47.39
CA GLY A 13 -24.40 -59.16 -46.53
C GLY A 13 -24.84 -58.44 -45.23
N PRO A 14 -25.97 -58.82 -44.63
CA PRO A 14 -26.59 -58.11 -43.49
C PRO A 14 -25.68 -58.00 -42.24
N ALA A 15 -24.68 -58.89 -42.11
CA ALA A 15 -23.68 -58.84 -41.05
C ALA A 15 -22.66 -57.69 -41.21
N GLN A 16 -22.19 -57.41 -42.43
CA GLN A 16 -21.27 -56.29 -42.71
C GLN A 16 -21.97 -54.94 -42.56
N ALA A 17 -23.25 -54.85 -42.95
CA ALA A 17 -24.07 -53.65 -42.73
C ALA A 17 -24.28 -53.36 -41.23
N ARG A 18 -24.43 -54.40 -40.38
CA ARG A 18 -24.57 -54.26 -38.93
C ARG A 18 -23.28 -53.81 -38.26
N ILE A 19 -22.13 -54.36 -38.65
CA ILE A 19 -20.80 -53.94 -38.15
C ILE A 19 -20.50 -52.49 -38.54
N ARG A 20 -20.77 -52.11 -39.79
CA ARG A 20 -20.58 -50.72 -40.25
C ARG A 20 -21.48 -49.73 -39.49
N ARG A 21 -22.71 -50.11 -39.14
CA ARG A 21 -23.61 -49.31 -38.28
C ARG A 21 -23.07 -49.16 -36.86
N ILE A 22 -22.50 -50.21 -36.27
CA ILE A 22 -21.87 -50.15 -34.94
C ILE A 22 -20.61 -49.27 -34.99
N GLN A 23 -19.75 -49.44 -35.98
CA GLN A 23 -18.56 -48.61 -36.18
C GLN A 23 -18.92 -47.13 -36.39
N LEU A 24 -19.94 -46.84 -37.19
CA LEU A 24 -20.46 -45.49 -37.36
C LEU A 24 -21.07 -44.95 -36.07
N GLY A 25 -21.76 -45.78 -35.28
CA GLY A 25 -22.30 -45.39 -33.98
C GLY A 25 -21.20 -45.05 -32.96
N VAL A 26 -20.15 -45.87 -32.89
CA VAL A 26 -18.99 -45.62 -32.01
C VAL A 26 -18.22 -44.38 -32.47
N LEU A 27 -18.00 -44.22 -33.78
CA LEU A 27 -17.35 -43.03 -34.33
C LEU A 27 -18.18 -41.76 -34.05
N ALA A 28 -19.50 -41.83 -34.23
CA ALA A 28 -20.40 -40.72 -33.91
C ALA A 28 -20.38 -40.38 -32.42
N LEU A 29 -20.34 -41.39 -31.53
CA LEU A 29 -20.19 -41.19 -30.09
C LEU A 29 -18.85 -40.52 -29.74
N LEU A 30 -17.76 -40.95 -30.38
CA LEU A 30 -16.42 -40.43 -30.15
C LEU A 30 -16.32 -38.97 -30.63
N VAL A 31 -16.84 -38.66 -31.82
CA VAL A 31 -16.93 -37.28 -32.33
C VAL A 31 -17.81 -36.43 -31.42
N LEU A 32 -18.98 -36.93 -31.02
CA LEU A 32 -19.87 -36.21 -30.09
C LEU A 32 -19.17 -35.94 -28.75
N SER A 33 -18.41 -36.90 -28.22
CA SER A 33 -17.64 -36.76 -26.99
C SER A 33 -16.53 -35.72 -27.12
N VAL A 34 -15.83 -35.67 -28.26
CA VAL A 34 -14.77 -34.67 -28.51
C VAL A 34 -15.38 -33.28 -28.66
N VAL A 35 -16.47 -33.13 -29.43
CA VAL A 35 -17.18 -31.85 -29.58
C VAL A 35 -17.72 -31.39 -28.24
N TRP A 36 -18.27 -32.30 -27.45
CA TRP A 36 -18.71 -32.02 -26.08
C TRP A 36 -17.56 -31.55 -25.20
N TYR A 37 -16.44 -32.27 -25.19
CA TYR A 37 -15.26 -31.92 -24.39
C TYR A 37 -14.74 -30.51 -24.72
N LEU A 38 -14.58 -30.20 -26.01
CA LEU A 38 -14.15 -28.88 -26.47
C LEU A 38 -15.16 -27.77 -26.12
N ALA A 39 -16.46 -28.07 -26.20
CA ALA A 39 -17.50 -27.13 -25.82
C ALA A 39 -17.54 -26.89 -24.31
N ALA A 40 -17.41 -27.94 -23.50
CA ALA A 40 -17.37 -27.86 -22.05
C ALA A 40 -16.14 -27.05 -21.58
N ASP A 41 -14.97 -27.31 -22.14
CA ASP A 41 -13.73 -26.57 -21.84
C ASP A 41 -13.85 -25.07 -22.17
N ARG A 42 -14.58 -24.72 -23.24
CA ARG A 42 -14.71 -23.32 -23.69
C ARG A 42 -15.83 -22.52 -22.98
N TYR A 43 -16.90 -23.19 -22.53
CA TYR A 43 -18.12 -22.52 -22.05
C TYR A 43 -18.46 -22.78 -20.58
N THR A 44 -18.04 -23.92 -20.04
CA THR A 44 -18.16 -24.27 -18.62
C THR A 44 -16.80 -24.71 -18.09
N PRO A 45 -15.78 -23.83 -18.15
CA PRO A 45 -14.44 -24.18 -17.74
C PRO A 45 -14.41 -24.53 -16.26
N HIS A 46 -13.72 -25.62 -15.97
CA HIS A 46 -13.50 -26.18 -14.66
C HIS A 46 -12.00 -26.13 -14.36
N THR A 47 -11.63 -25.81 -13.12
CA THR A 47 -10.26 -25.98 -12.64
C THR A 47 -10.25 -26.48 -11.20
N ASP A 48 -9.40 -27.47 -10.96
CA ASP A 48 -9.00 -28.03 -9.66
C ASP A 48 -7.81 -27.27 -9.06
N GLN A 49 -7.14 -26.44 -9.86
CA GLN A 49 -6.03 -25.59 -9.44
C GLN A 49 -6.54 -24.29 -8.88
N ALA A 50 -7.31 -24.36 -7.79
CA ALA A 50 -7.73 -23.19 -7.06
C ALA A 50 -7.40 -23.30 -5.57
N ARG A 51 -7.05 -22.15 -4.98
CA ARG A 51 -6.72 -22.05 -3.57
C ARG A 51 -7.37 -20.86 -2.90
N VAL A 52 -7.76 -21.03 -1.65
CA VAL A 52 -8.24 -19.94 -0.81
C VAL A 52 -7.07 -19.02 -0.45
N GLN A 53 -7.22 -17.74 -0.75
CA GLN A 53 -6.24 -16.69 -0.50
C GLN A 53 -6.81 -15.60 0.41
N ALA A 54 -5.90 -14.90 1.08
CA ALA A 54 -6.19 -13.71 1.88
C ALA A 54 -5.00 -12.77 1.80
N PHE A 55 -5.17 -11.51 2.24
CA PHE A 55 -4.00 -10.65 2.40
C PHE A 55 -3.16 -11.13 3.58
N VAL A 56 -1.92 -11.50 3.26
CA VAL A 56 -0.89 -11.91 4.20
C VAL A 56 0.08 -10.74 4.35
N VAL A 57 0.19 -10.20 5.56
CA VAL A 57 1.00 -8.99 5.83
C VAL A 57 2.03 -9.32 6.90
N GLY A 58 3.31 -9.13 6.57
CA GLY A 58 4.39 -9.19 7.57
C GLY A 58 4.25 -8.02 8.56
N VAL A 59 4.21 -8.34 9.85
CA VAL A 59 4.21 -7.34 10.92
C VAL A 59 5.66 -7.10 11.30
N ALA A 60 6.14 -5.90 10.98
CA ALA A 60 7.48 -5.43 11.29
C ALA A 60 7.43 -4.23 12.24
N PRO A 61 8.41 -4.10 13.15
CA PRO A 61 8.51 -2.93 14.00
C PRO A 61 8.99 -1.71 13.19
N ARG A 62 8.58 -0.53 13.64
CA ARG A 62 9.00 0.76 13.05
C ARG A 62 10.25 1.34 13.69
N VAL A 63 10.66 0.79 14.83
CA VAL A 63 11.85 1.16 15.59
C VAL A 63 12.58 -0.13 15.97
N SER A 64 13.89 -0.05 16.17
CA SER A 64 14.71 -1.21 16.54
C SER A 64 14.88 -1.29 18.05
N GLY A 65 14.98 -2.49 18.61
CA GLY A 65 15.23 -2.65 20.04
C GLY A 65 14.99 -4.07 20.52
N THR A 66 15.13 -4.29 21.82
CA THR A 66 14.85 -5.58 22.45
C THR A 66 13.36 -5.71 22.75
N LEU A 67 12.80 -6.89 22.50
CA LEU A 67 11.41 -7.20 22.84
C LEU A 67 11.28 -7.37 24.36
N THR A 68 10.46 -6.55 25.00
CA THR A 68 10.16 -6.66 26.43
C THR A 68 8.97 -7.56 26.67
N ARG A 69 7.98 -7.56 25.76
CA ARG A 69 6.77 -8.37 25.87
C ARG A 69 6.28 -8.80 24.49
N VAL A 70 5.87 -10.06 24.40
CA VAL A 70 5.12 -10.60 23.26
C VAL A 70 3.75 -11.01 23.81
N LEU A 71 2.69 -10.35 23.34
CA LEU A 71 1.33 -10.45 23.89
C LEU A 71 0.42 -11.35 23.06
N VAL A 72 0.96 -11.95 22.01
CA VAL A 72 0.24 -12.82 21.08
C VAL A 72 0.98 -14.12 20.86
N HIS A 73 0.24 -15.16 20.47
CA HIS A 73 0.79 -16.45 20.08
C HIS A 73 0.35 -16.85 18.67
N ASN A 74 1.00 -17.87 18.12
CA ASN A 74 0.61 -18.43 16.82
C ASN A 74 -0.84 -18.92 16.83
N ASN A 75 -1.54 -18.70 15.72
CA ASN A 75 -2.93 -19.02 15.46
C ASN A 75 -3.95 -18.26 16.33
N GLN A 76 -3.52 -17.19 17.00
CA GLN A 76 -4.41 -16.34 17.79
C GLN A 76 -5.17 -15.35 16.90
N GLN A 77 -6.47 -15.17 17.18
CA GLN A 77 -7.25 -14.09 16.58
C GLN A 77 -6.94 -12.75 17.28
N VAL A 78 -6.80 -11.69 16.49
CA VAL A 78 -6.52 -10.35 16.99
C VAL A 78 -7.46 -9.32 16.37
N GLU A 79 -7.84 -8.33 17.17
CA GLU A 79 -8.65 -7.20 16.73
C GLU A 79 -7.79 -6.03 16.23
N ALA A 80 -8.39 -5.10 15.48
CA ALA A 80 -7.71 -3.87 15.12
C ALA A 80 -7.41 -3.03 16.36
N GLY A 81 -6.16 -2.56 16.50
CA GLY A 81 -5.67 -1.81 17.64
C GLY A 81 -5.14 -2.67 18.79
N GLN A 82 -5.33 -3.99 18.74
CA GLN A 82 -4.76 -4.90 19.74
C GLN A 82 -3.24 -4.90 19.66
N VAL A 83 -2.60 -4.94 20.83
CA VAL A 83 -1.15 -4.87 20.93
C VAL A 83 -0.57 -6.25 20.75
N LEU A 84 0.44 -6.34 19.87
CA LEU A 84 1.07 -7.58 19.47
C LEU A 84 2.33 -7.80 20.30
N PHE A 85 3.19 -6.80 20.38
CA PHE A 85 4.42 -6.84 21.14
C PHE A 85 4.89 -5.43 21.50
N GLU A 86 5.76 -5.37 22.51
CA GLU A 86 6.34 -4.15 23.05
C GLU A 86 7.88 -4.26 22.99
N ILE A 87 8.51 -3.18 22.53
CA ILE A 87 9.96 -2.98 22.50
C ILE A 87 10.35 -2.17 23.73
N ASP A 88 11.55 -2.37 24.25
CA ASP A 88 12.12 -1.53 25.32
C ASP A 88 12.07 -0.04 24.92
N ASP A 89 11.32 0.73 25.71
CA ASP A 89 11.02 2.12 25.45
C ASP A 89 11.97 3.08 26.19
N THR A 90 12.90 2.56 26.99
CA THR A 90 13.74 3.35 27.91
C THR A 90 14.53 4.43 27.16
N SER A 91 15.25 4.03 26.11
CA SER A 91 16.03 4.97 25.27
C SER A 91 15.14 5.97 24.54
N TYR A 92 13.94 5.56 24.14
CA TYR A 92 12.99 6.41 23.42
C TYR A 92 12.32 7.44 24.34
N ARG A 93 12.02 7.07 25.58
CA ARG A 93 11.54 7.99 26.61
C ARG A 93 12.59 9.05 26.94
N LEU A 94 13.85 8.64 27.12
CA LEU A 94 14.95 9.58 27.34
C LEU A 94 15.13 10.54 26.15
N ALA A 95 15.00 10.05 24.92
CA ALA A 95 15.05 10.89 23.73
C ALA A 95 13.92 11.95 23.70
N VAL A 96 12.70 11.59 24.15
CA VAL A 96 11.61 12.55 24.31
C VAL A 96 11.96 13.60 25.36
N GLU A 97 12.43 13.19 26.54
CA GLU A 97 12.82 14.11 27.62
C GLU A 97 13.91 15.10 27.17
N MET A 98 14.94 14.61 26.45
CA MET A 98 15.98 15.45 25.87
C MET A 98 15.43 16.45 24.85
N ALA A 99 14.53 16.01 23.96
CA ALA A 99 13.94 16.88 22.95
C ALA A 99 12.98 17.93 23.56
N GLU A 100 12.31 17.61 24.68
CA GLU A 100 11.51 18.57 25.44
C GLU A 100 12.38 19.66 26.07
N ALA A 101 13.51 19.28 26.68
CA ALA A 101 14.49 20.22 27.22
C ALA A 101 15.06 21.16 26.14
N ASP A 102 15.40 20.62 24.97
CA ASP A 102 15.87 21.39 23.81
C ASP A 102 14.82 22.42 23.33
N LEU A 103 13.55 22.01 23.27
CA LEU A 103 12.45 22.90 22.92
C LEU A 103 12.28 24.03 23.94
N GLN A 104 12.42 23.73 25.23
CA GLN A 104 12.37 24.74 26.29
C GLN A 104 13.54 25.73 26.19
N ALA A 105 14.75 25.24 25.92
CA ALA A 105 15.93 26.08 25.70
C ALA A 105 15.73 27.00 24.47
N ALA A 106 15.23 26.47 23.36
CA ALA A 106 14.93 27.25 22.16
C ALA A 106 13.87 28.33 22.40
N ARG A 107 12.79 28.01 23.14
CA ARG A 107 11.76 28.98 23.52
C ARG A 107 12.32 30.10 24.39
N SER A 108 13.21 29.76 25.32
CA SER A 108 13.86 30.76 26.18
C SER A 108 14.72 31.74 25.38
N ARG A 109 15.45 31.24 24.37
CA ARG A 109 16.21 32.08 23.43
C ARG A 109 15.31 33.00 22.60
N LEU A 110 14.15 32.51 22.14
CA LEU A 110 13.18 33.34 21.43
C LEU A 110 12.62 34.45 22.32
N MET A 111 12.33 34.15 23.60
CA MET A 111 11.90 35.17 24.56
C MET A 111 12.97 36.23 24.78
N ALA A 112 14.24 35.83 24.93
CA ALA A 112 15.35 36.77 25.04
C ALA A 112 15.50 37.65 23.80
N ALA A 113 15.42 37.07 22.60
CA ALA A 113 15.49 37.82 21.33
C ALA A 113 14.34 38.83 21.19
N ASN A 114 13.11 38.45 21.57
CA ASN A 114 11.96 39.36 21.58
C ASN A 114 12.16 40.53 22.56
N SER A 115 12.77 40.29 23.73
CA SER A 115 13.13 41.35 24.66
C SER A 115 14.17 42.30 24.06
N SER A 116 15.17 41.78 23.34
CA SER A 116 16.16 42.61 22.63
C SER A 116 15.52 43.50 21.55
N VAL A 117 14.49 43.01 20.84
CA VAL A 117 13.73 43.84 19.89
C VAL A 117 13.02 44.99 20.60
N LYS A 118 12.43 44.76 21.78
CA LYS A 118 11.79 45.83 22.57
C LYS A 118 12.80 46.91 22.96
N VAL A 119 14.00 46.51 23.39
CA VAL A 119 15.09 47.45 23.73
C VAL A 119 15.55 48.22 22.49
N ALA A 120 15.81 47.55 21.37
CA ALA A 120 16.24 48.21 20.14
C ALA A 120 15.17 49.17 19.58
N ARG A 121 13.89 48.83 19.71
CA ARG A 121 12.77 49.70 19.32
C ARG A 121 12.71 50.97 20.17
N ALA A 122 12.85 50.85 21.50
CA ALA A 122 12.90 52.01 22.39
C ALA A 122 14.11 52.91 22.09
N GLN A 123 15.25 52.34 21.70
CA GLN A 123 16.43 53.10 21.27
C GLN A 123 16.18 53.85 19.96
N LEU A 124 15.49 53.24 19.00
CA LEU A 124 15.10 53.91 17.75
C LEU A 124 14.16 55.07 18.03
N GLU A 125 13.14 54.88 18.88
CA GLU A 125 12.19 55.93 19.25
C GLU A 125 12.90 57.12 19.93
N ALA A 126 13.87 56.84 20.82
CA ALA A 126 14.70 57.88 21.44
C ALA A 126 15.57 58.63 20.40
N ALA A 127 16.13 57.93 19.42
CA ALA A 127 16.93 58.53 18.35
C ALA A 127 16.06 59.40 17.41
N GLU A 128 14.85 58.95 17.07
CA GLU A 128 13.89 59.69 16.25
C GLU A 128 13.43 60.97 16.95
N ALA A 129 13.14 60.91 18.26
CA ALA A 129 12.84 62.08 19.05
C ALA A 129 14.01 63.09 19.09
N ALA A 130 15.26 62.61 19.16
CA ALA A 130 16.44 63.45 19.10
C ALA A 130 16.64 64.10 17.72
N LEU A 131 16.40 63.35 16.64
CA LEU A 131 16.41 63.85 15.26
C LEU A 131 15.38 64.95 15.06
N GLU A 132 14.15 64.77 15.55
CA GLU A 132 13.11 65.77 15.42
C GLU A 132 13.46 67.07 16.15
N ARG A 133 14.03 66.97 17.36
CA ARG A 133 14.55 68.15 18.07
C ARG A 133 15.66 68.85 17.27
N ALA A 134 16.65 68.11 16.79
CA ALA A 134 17.77 68.66 16.03
C ALA A 134 17.30 69.32 14.72
N ARG A 135 16.33 68.71 14.03
CA ARG A 135 15.70 69.25 12.82
C ARG A 135 14.99 70.58 13.11
N LYS A 136 14.12 70.63 14.11
CA LYS A 136 13.38 71.84 14.49
C LYS A 136 14.32 72.98 14.88
N ASP A 137 15.43 72.68 15.55
CA ASP A 137 16.42 73.69 15.92
C ASP A 137 17.24 74.18 14.71
N ALA A 138 17.66 73.29 13.81
CA ALA A 138 18.33 73.67 12.56
C ALA A 138 17.42 74.53 11.65
N GLU A 139 16.15 74.15 11.48
CA GLU A 139 15.16 74.91 10.74
C GLU A 139 14.90 76.28 11.38
N ARG A 140 14.76 76.34 12.71
CA ARG A 140 14.53 77.59 13.45
C ARG A 140 15.70 78.55 13.27
N GLN A 141 16.94 78.08 13.44
CA GLN A 141 18.13 78.91 13.29
C GLN A 141 18.33 79.38 11.85
N THR A 142 18.15 78.49 10.87
CA THR A 142 18.22 78.85 9.44
C THR A 142 17.18 79.91 9.08
N ARG A 143 15.95 79.75 9.57
CA ARG A 143 14.88 80.73 9.36
C ARG A 143 15.18 82.07 10.02
N LEU A 144 15.76 82.07 11.21
CA LEU A 144 16.16 83.30 11.91
C LEU A 144 17.22 84.06 11.12
N TYR A 145 18.27 83.36 10.68
CA TYR A 145 19.35 83.94 9.87
C TYR A 145 18.86 84.50 8.53
N LYS A 146 17.94 83.80 7.86
CA LYS A 146 17.33 84.29 6.60
C LYS A 146 16.46 85.53 6.77
N LYS A 147 15.81 85.67 7.93
CA LYS A 147 14.96 86.84 8.23
C LYS A 147 15.78 88.04 8.70
N ASP A 148 16.84 87.81 9.46
CA ASP A 148 17.74 88.84 9.97
C ASP A 148 19.19 88.29 10.01
N PRO A 149 20.02 88.60 8.99
CA PRO A 149 21.40 88.14 8.90
C PRO A 149 22.30 88.59 10.06
N GLY A 150 21.91 89.63 10.82
CA GLY A 150 22.65 90.14 11.97
C GLY A 150 22.30 89.45 13.29
N ALA A 151 21.17 88.73 13.37
CA ALA A 151 20.64 88.19 14.62
C ALA A 151 21.45 87.00 15.18
N ILE A 152 22.10 86.20 14.32
CA ILE A 152 22.93 85.05 14.74
C ILE A 152 24.14 84.84 13.82
N SER A 153 25.23 84.27 14.37
CA SER A 153 26.42 83.90 13.59
C SER A 153 26.18 82.71 12.67
N VAL A 154 26.79 82.73 11.47
CA VAL A 154 26.81 81.61 10.50
C VAL A 154 27.27 80.30 11.13
N ARG A 155 28.32 80.35 11.99
CA ARG A 155 28.82 79.18 12.74
C ARG A 155 27.75 78.49 13.59
N ARG A 156 26.75 79.24 14.06
CA ARG A 156 25.64 78.69 14.85
C ARG A 156 24.74 77.84 13.96
N VAL A 157 24.41 78.32 12.76
CA VAL A 157 23.61 77.59 11.77
C VAL A 157 24.33 76.34 11.28
N GLU A 158 25.63 76.44 11.00
CA GLU A 158 26.46 75.29 10.60
C GLU A 158 26.48 74.22 11.69
N ARG A 159 26.65 74.61 12.96
CA ARG A 159 26.62 73.69 14.09
C ARG A 159 25.27 72.98 14.22
N ALA A 160 24.15 73.69 14.08
CA ALA A 160 22.83 73.05 14.14
C ALA A 160 22.58 72.11 12.97
N THR A 161 23.05 72.47 11.76
CA THR A 161 22.99 71.59 10.58
C THR A 161 23.81 70.32 10.80
N ALA A 162 25.03 70.44 11.33
CA ALA A 162 25.88 69.29 11.67
C ALA A 162 25.23 68.39 12.73
N THR A 163 24.62 68.98 13.76
CA THR A 163 23.88 68.23 14.81
C THR A 163 22.69 67.48 14.23
N PHE A 164 21.97 68.08 13.27
CA PHE A 164 20.89 67.41 12.55
C PHE A 164 21.40 66.21 11.73
N GLN A 165 22.51 66.38 11.00
CA GLN A 165 23.14 65.29 10.24
C GLN A 165 23.62 64.14 11.15
N GLU A 166 24.20 64.47 12.31
CA GLU A 166 24.59 63.49 13.32
C GLU A 166 23.38 62.71 13.86
N ALA A 167 22.29 63.41 14.21
CA ALA A 167 21.07 62.77 14.68
C ALA A 167 20.44 61.87 13.60
N GLN A 168 20.55 62.24 12.33
CA GLN A 168 20.09 61.41 11.21
C GLN A 168 20.89 60.12 11.12
N ALA A 169 22.23 60.20 11.20
CA ALA A 169 23.09 59.02 11.22
C ALA A 169 22.81 58.11 12.42
N ASN A 170 22.48 58.69 13.59
CA ASN A 170 22.10 57.93 14.78
C ASN A 170 20.78 57.17 14.61
N VAL A 171 19.78 57.76 13.94
CA VAL A 171 18.53 57.07 13.60
C VAL A 171 18.80 55.90 12.65
N ASP A 172 19.63 56.10 11.62
CA ASP A 172 19.95 55.04 10.66
C ASP A 172 20.72 53.89 11.33
N ALA A 173 21.62 54.19 12.26
CA ALA A 173 22.29 53.19 13.09
C ALA A 173 21.30 52.43 14.01
N ALA A 174 20.37 53.13 14.67
CA ALA A 174 19.35 52.52 15.52
C ALA A 174 18.39 51.63 14.72
N ARG A 175 18.01 52.05 13.50
CA ARG A 175 17.21 51.26 12.57
C ARG A 175 17.94 49.98 12.17
N GLY A 176 19.24 50.08 11.87
CA GLY A 176 20.10 48.91 11.60
C GLY A 176 20.16 47.93 12.78
N ASN A 177 20.23 48.44 14.02
CA ASN A 177 20.22 47.60 15.23
C ASN A 177 18.87 46.92 15.45
N LEU A 178 17.75 47.63 15.21
CA LEU A 178 16.42 47.03 15.26
C LEU A 178 16.27 45.91 14.22
N ALA A 179 16.70 46.16 12.97
CA ALA A 179 16.66 45.14 11.92
C ALA A 179 17.46 43.88 12.29
N LYS A 180 18.66 44.04 12.88
CA LYS A 180 19.47 42.93 13.42
C LYS A 180 18.74 42.17 14.53
N ALA A 181 18.09 42.87 15.46
CA ALA A 181 17.34 42.24 16.54
C ALA A 181 16.12 41.46 16.00
N GLU A 182 15.43 41.98 14.99
CA GLU A 182 14.30 41.29 14.33
C GLU A 182 14.75 40.04 13.57
N GLU A 183 15.92 40.08 12.91
CA GLU A 183 16.52 38.86 12.33
C GLU A 183 16.84 37.82 13.41
N ALA A 184 17.37 38.24 14.56
CA ALA A 184 17.66 37.32 15.66
C ALA A 184 16.37 36.63 16.18
N VAL A 185 15.22 37.33 16.19
CA VAL A 185 13.92 36.73 16.49
C VAL A 185 13.52 35.72 15.42
N ARG A 186 13.69 36.04 14.13
CA ARG A 186 13.40 35.10 13.03
C ARG A 186 14.21 33.81 13.17
N GLU A 187 15.50 33.92 13.46
CA GLU A 187 16.38 32.76 13.65
C GLU A 187 16.04 31.97 14.91
N ALA A 188 15.76 32.63 16.03
CA ALA A 188 15.31 31.96 17.25
C ALA A 188 13.97 31.23 17.05
N HIS A 189 13.06 31.80 16.25
CA HIS A 189 11.79 31.17 15.91
C HIS A 189 11.99 29.90 15.07
N LYS A 190 12.86 29.95 14.05
CA LYS A 190 13.25 28.76 13.28
C LYS A 190 13.84 27.66 14.18
N ALA A 191 14.67 28.04 15.14
CA ALA A 191 15.23 27.09 16.11
C ALA A 191 14.14 26.42 16.98
N VAL A 192 13.10 27.15 17.37
CA VAL A 192 11.93 26.58 18.08
C VAL A 192 11.18 25.57 17.20
N LEU A 193 10.96 25.89 15.92
CA LEU A 193 10.31 24.96 14.98
C LEU A 193 11.14 23.68 14.81
N ALA A 194 12.45 23.80 14.62
CA ALA A 194 13.34 22.66 14.48
C ALA A 194 13.38 21.78 15.76
N ALA A 195 13.39 22.40 16.95
CA ALA A 195 13.33 21.66 18.21
C ALA A 195 11.98 20.96 18.40
N ARG A 196 10.88 21.60 18.00
CA ARG A 196 9.54 20.99 18.02
C ARG A 196 9.45 19.77 17.10
N SER A 197 9.98 19.86 15.87
CA SER A 197 10.00 18.72 14.94
C SER A 197 10.79 17.54 15.50
N ARG A 198 11.92 17.81 16.19
CA ARG A 198 12.69 16.77 16.88
C ARG A 198 11.91 16.11 18.01
N LEU A 199 11.15 16.88 18.79
CA LEU A 199 10.26 16.35 19.82
C LEU A 199 9.15 15.47 19.22
N ASP A 200 8.52 15.93 18.14
CA ASP A 200 7.45 15.18 17.49
C ASP A 200 7.97 13.85 16.91
N GLN A 201 9.18 13.84 16.35
CA GLN A 201 9.87 12.62 15.91
C GLN A 201 10.14 11.66 17.09
N ALA A 202 10.75 12.14 18.17
CA ALA A 202 11.04 11.32 19.35
C ALA A 202 9.75 10.70 19.95
N ARG A 203 8.65 11.48 20.00
CA ARG A 203 7.34 10.99 20.45
C ARG A 203 6.75 9.94 19.52
N TYR A 204 6.92 10.10 18.21
CA TYR A 204 6.50 9.10 17.23
C TYR A 204 7.26 7.78 17.39
N ASP A 205 8.57 7.88 17.62
CA ASP A 205 9.43 6.71 17.83
C ASP A 205 9.07 6.00 19.14
N LEU A 206 8.83 6.74 20.22
CA LEU A 206 8.34 6.19 21.49
C LEU A 206 6.98 5.48 21.33
N LYS A 207 6.03 6.09 20.62
CA LYS A 207 4.75 5.46 20.31
C LYS A 207 4.93 4.18 19.48
N SER A 208 5.96 4.15 18.63
CA SER A 208 6.28 3.03 17.76
C SER A 208 6.92 1.84 18.48
N CYS A 209 7.36 2.00 19.73
CA CYS A 209 7.79 0.88 20.59
C CYS A 209 6.65 -0.11 20.86
N ARG A 210 5.39 0.35 20.80
CA ARG A 210 4.20 -0.49 20.96
C ARG A 210 3.59 -0.81 19.60
N VAL A 211 3.78 -2.05 19.15
CA VAL A 211 3.30 -2.48 17.84
C VAL A 211 1.91 -3.10 17.97
N VAL A 212 0.96 -2.57 17.19
CA VAL A 212 -0.45 -2.96 17.22
C VAL A 212 -0.89 -3.52 15.86
N ALA A 213 -1.90 -4.39 15.88
CA ALA A 213 -2.56 -4.88 14.67
C ALA A 213 -3.34 -3.74 14.00
N ARG A 214 -3.04 -3.46 12.73
CA ARG A 214 -3.76 -2.40 11.97
C ARG A 214 -5.13 -2.84 11.46
N LYS A 215 -5.34 -4.15 11.34
CA LYS A 215 -6.56 -4.79 10.83
C LYS A 215 -6.84 -6.04 11.68
N PRO A 216 -8.11 -6.46 11.81
CA PRO A 216 -8.43 -7.71 12.48
C PRO A 216 -7.94 -8.89 11.63
N GLY A 217 -7.49 -9.95 12.29
CA GLY A 217 -6.88 -11.08 11.61
C GLY A 217 -6.39 -12.18 12.53
N VAL A 218 -5.55 -13.06 11.99
CA VAL A 218 -4.89 -14.15 12.73
C VAL A 218 -3.39 -13.96 12.64
N ILE A 219 -2.71 -14.14 13.77
CA ILE A 219 -1.25 -14.15 13.81
C ILE A 219 -0.72 -15.54 13.49
N THR A 220 0.22 -15.64 12.56
CA THR A 220 0.94 -16.86 12.19
C THR A 220 2.43 -16.57 12.04
N ASP A 221 3.25 -17.62 12.03
CA ASP A 221 4.70 -17.52 11.84
C ASP A 221 5.40 -16.51 12.79
N LEU A 222 4.98 -16.49 14.05
CA LEU A 222 5.66 -15.77 15.12
C LEU A 222 7.04 -16.42 15.37
N ARG A 223 8.11 -15.68 15.08
CA ARG A 223 9.50 -16.15 15.19
C ARG A 223 10.34 -15.33 16.17
N ALA A 224 9.70 -14.62 17.08
CA ALA A 224 10.38 -13.78 18.05
C ALA A 224 9.86 -14.05 19.46
N GLU A 225 10.78 -14.05 20.42
CA GLU A 225 10.54 -14.25 21.83
C GLU A 225 10.99 -13.03 22.65
N VAL A 226 10.53 -12.94 23.89
CA VAL A 226 10.97 -11.88 24.82
C VAL A 226 12.49 -11.97 25.01
N GLY A 227 13.17 -10.83 24.87
CA GLY A 227 14.63 -10.73 24.92
C GLY A 227 15.30 -10.66 23.53
N ASP A 228 14.61 -11.04 22.46
CA ASP A 228 15.16 -10.94 21.11
C ASP A 228 15.34 -9.49 20.69
N TYR A 229 16.42 -9.22 19.95
CA TYR A 229 16.65 -7.93 19.32
C TYR A 229 15.99 -7.90 17.94
N VAL A 230 15.09 -6.96 17.73
CA VAL A 230 14.36 -6.78 16.46
C VAL A 230 14.82 -5.51 15.76
N SER A 231 14.96 -5.60 14.43
CA SER A 231 15.35 -4.48 13.59
C SER A 231 14.16 -3.85 12.89
N GLN A 232 14.20 -2.53 12.72
CA GLN A 232 13.20 -1.78 11.96
C GLN A 232 12.99 -2.39 10.56
N GLY A 233 11.72 -2.59 10.19
CA GLY A 233 11.33 -3.09 8.87
C GLY A 233 11.45 -4.61 8.69
N GLN A 234 12.06 -5.33 9.63
CA GLN A 234 12.12 -6.79 9.59
C GLN A 234 10.82 -7.39 10.17
N ALA A 235 10.08 -8.14 9.37
CA ALA A 235 8.89 -8.82 9.86
C ALA A 235 9.26 -9.96 10.83
N ILE A 236 8.59 -10.00 11.98
CA ILE A 236 8.81 -11.02 13.03
C ILE A 236 7.60 -11.95 13.24
N MET A 237 6.47 -11.57 12.65
CA MET A 237 5.26 -12.39 12.57
C MET A 237 4.46 -12.03 11.32
N THR A 238 3.50 -12.86 10.98
CA THR A 238 2.60 -12.68 9.86
C THR A 238 1.16 -12.45 10.36
N LEU A 239 0.51 -11.40 9.87
CA LEU A 239 -0.90 -11.14 10.10
C LEU A 239 -1.69 -11.48 8.84
N ILE A 240 -2.62 -12.41 9.00
CA ILE A 240 -3.57 -12.80 7.98
C ILE A 240 -4.87 -12.04 8.19
N THR A 241 -5.27 -11.18 7.26
CA THR A 241 -6.52 -10.42 7.39
C THR A 241 -7.75 -11.26 7.04
N ARG A 242 -8.80 -11.21 7.85
CA ARG A 242 -10.03 -12.01 7.65
C ARG A 242 -11.16 -11.30 6.90
N ASN A 243 -11.00 -10.02 6.56
CA ASN A 243 -12.10 -9.21 6.02
C ASN A 243 -12.37 -9.44 4.52
N ARG A 244 -11.42 -10.00 3.77
CA ARG A 244 -11.57 -10.30 2.35
C ARG A 244 -10.81 -11.57 2.01
N LEU A 245 -11.54 -12.67 1.89
CA LEU A 245 -11.06 -13.94 1.37
C LEU A 245 -11.52 -14.08 -0.08
N TRP A 246 -10.67 -14.61 -0.94
CA TRP A 246 -11.02 -14.96 -2.31
C TRP A 246 -10.44 -16.32 -2.65
N VAL A 247 -10.95 -16.94 -3.70
CA VAL A 247 -10.35 -18.15 -4.27
C VAL A 247 -9.59 -17.73 -5.51
N GLU A 248 -8.28 -17.98 -5.53
CA GLU A 248 -7.46 -17.79 -6.72
C GLU A 248 -7.48 -19.08 -7.53
N ALA A 249 -8.09 -19.04 -8.71
CA ALA A 249 -8.31 -20.19 -9.57
C ALA A 249 -7.51 -20.04 -10.87
N HIS A 250 -6.68 -21.02 -11.20
CA HIS A 250 -5.82 -20.99 -12.37
C HIS A 250 -6.51 -21.66 -13.57
N PHE A 251 -6.95 -20.85 -14.54
CA PHE A 251 -7.60 -21.29 -15.78
C PHE A 251 -6.63 -21.23 -16.97
N THR A 252 -6.76 -22.13 -17.95
CA THR A 252 -5.93 -22.07 -19.17
C THR A 252 -6.32 -20.88 -20.04
N GLU A 253 -5.40 -20.41 -20.89
CA GLU A 253 -5.66 -19.34 -21.86
C GLU A 253 -6.94 -19.57 -22.70
N ASN A 254 -7.19 -20.83 -23.10
CA ASN A 254 -8.39 -21.18 -23.86
C ASN A 254 -9.69 -20.98 -23.07
N ASN A 255 -9.66 -21.19 -21.74
CA ASN A 255 -10.84 -21.03 -20.89
C ASN A 255 -11.22 -19.55 -20.71
N LEU A 256 -10.26 -18.63 -20.74
CA LEU A 256 -10.48 -17.20 -20.44
C LEU A 256 -11.35 -16.48 -21.47
N GLY A 257 -11.45 -16.99 -22.70
CA GLY A 257 -12.05 -16.27 -23.82
C GLY A 257 -13.52 -15.83 -23.63
N HIS A 258 -14.25 -16.44 -22.68
CA HIS A 258 -15.62 -16.04 -22.33
C HIS A 258 -15.80 -15.72 -20.84
N ILE A 259 -14.73 -15.79 -20.04
CA ILE A 259 -14.77 -15.42 -18.63
C ILE A 259 -14.67 -13.90 -18.54
N LYS A 260 -15.61 -13.26 -17.83
CA LYS A 260 -15.62 -11.82 -17.60
C LYS A 260 -15.79 -11.53 -16.11
N PRO A 261 -15.33 -10.37 -15.62
CA PRO A 261 -15.72 -9.88 -14.30
C PRO A 261 -17.26 -9.91 -14.14
N GLY A 262 -17.73 -10.49 -13.04
CA GLY A 262 -19.15 -10.69 -12.74
C GLY A 262 -19.75 -12.02 -13.22
N THR A 263 -19.04 -12.81 -14.03
CA THR A 263 -19.53 -14.12 -14.49
C THR A 263 -19.81 -15.03 -13.29
N PRO A 264 -20.98 -15.70 -13.23
CA PRO A 264 -21.33 -16.58 -12.12
C PRO A 264 -20.46 -17.84 -12.10
N ALA A 265 -20.06 -18.26 -10.90
CA ALA A 265 -19.25 -19.44 -10.64
C ALA A 265 -19.81 -20.23 -9.46
N GLU A 266 -19.46 -21.51 -9.40
CA GLU A 266 -19.72 -22.39 -8.26
C GLU A 266 -18.36 -22.94 -7.79
N VAL A 267 -18.18 -22.99 -6.47
CA VAL A 267 -16.92 -23.40 -5.82
C VAL A 267 -17.21 -24.53 -4.85
N VAL A 268 -16.42 -25.59 -4.92
CA VAL A 268 -16.35 -26.65 -3.90
C VAL A 268 -15.06 -26.45 -3.13
N LEU A 269 -15.13 -26.51 -1.81
CA LEU A 269 -13.98 -26.33 -0.93
C LEU A 269 -13.71 -27.64 -0.22
N ASP A 270 -12.48 -28.14 -0.28
CA ASP A 270 -12.11 -29.42 0.35
C ASP A 270 -12.24 -29.35 1.88
N VAL A 271 -12.10 -28.15 2.46
CA VAL A 271 -12.30 -27.91 3.90
C VAL A 271 -13.78 -28.01 4.32
N LEU A 272 -14.72 -27.94 3.37
CA LEU A 272 -16.16 -28.00 3.58
C LEU A 272 -16.80 -28.98 2.56
N PRO A 273 -16.54 -30.29 2.70
CA PRO A 273 -16.98 -31.28 1.73
C PRO A 273 -18.51 -31.37 1.65
N GLY A 274 -19.02 -31.80 0.50
CA GLY A 274 -20.46 -31.98 0.26
C GLY A 274 -21.23 -30.72 -0.08
N ARG A 275 -20.58 -29.55 -0.12
CA ARG A 275 -21.25 -28.26 -0.32
C ARG A 275 -20.72 -27.55 -1.56
N VAL A 276 -21.65 -26.88 -2.25
CA VAL A 276 -21.35 -26.02 -3.40
C VAL A 276 -21.66 -24.58 -3.01
N PHE A 277 -20.67 -23.72 -3.07
CA PHE A 277 -20.78 -22.31 -2.74
C PHE A 277 -20.95 -21.48 -4.02
N LYS A 278 -21.91 -20.57 -4.02
CA LYS A 278 -22.07 -19.60 -5.10
C LYS A 278 -20.94 -18.58 -5.04
N ALA A 279 -20.40 -18.26 -6.20
CA ALA A 279 -19.33 -17.31 -6.35
C ALA A 279 -19.48 -16.50 -7.64
N ARG A 280 -18.65 -15.48 -7.79
CA ARG A 280 -18.54 -14.68 -9.00
C ARG A 280 -17.08 -14.42 -9.33
N VAL A 281 -16.80 -14.32 -10.61
CA VAL A 281 -15.50 -13.86 -11.09
C VAL A 281 -15.34 -12.41 -10.66
N GLY A 282 -14.34 -12.12 -9.83
CA GLY A 282 -13.99 -10.76 -9.42
C GLY A 282 -13.13 -10.08 -10.48
N SER A 283 -11.93 -10.62 -10.69
CA SER A 283 -10.95 -10.08 -11.63
C SER A 283 -10.16 -11.20 -12.31
N ILE A 284 -9.57 -10.89 -13.47
CA ILE A 284 -8.69 -11.80 -14.21
C ILE A 284 -7.29 -11.20 -14.14
N GLY A 285 -6.31 -11.98 -13.70
CA GLY A 285 -4.92 -11.56 -13.62
C GLY A 285 -4.41 -11.14 -15.00
N PRO A 286 -3.77 -9.96 -15.13
CA PRO A 286 -3.37 -9.43 -16.44
C PRO A 286 -2.18 -10.18 -17.07
N GLY A 287 -1.49 -11.05 -16.32
CA GLY A 287 -0.38 -11.83 -16.83
C GLY A 287 0.20 -12.79 -15.79
N VAL A 288 1.00 -13.73 -16.27
CA VAL A 288 1.81 -14.65 -15.45
C VAL A 288 3.26 -14.57 -15.88
N SER A 289 4.20 -14.73 -14.95
CA SER A 289 5.62 -14.77 -15.28
C SER A 289 5.93 -16.09 -16.00
N ALA A 290 6.20 -16.03 -17.30
CA ALA A 290 6.57 -17.19 -18.12
C ALA A 290 8.06 -17.57 -18.01
N TRP A 291 8.86 -16.80 -17.27
CA TRP A 291 10.31 -16.99 -17.13
C TRP A 291 10.72 -16.97 -15.66
N PRO A 292 11.64 -17.87 -15.23
CA PRO A 292 12.28 -17.74 -13.93
C PRO A 292 12.96 -16.37 -13.85
N GLN A 293 12.66 -15.60 -12.80
CA GLN A 293 13.39 -14.36 -12.54
C GLN A 293 14.85 -14.73 -12.23
N ALA A 294 15.77 -14.48 -13.17
CA ALA A 294 17.18 -14.64 -12.92
C ALA A 294 17.58 -13.68 -11.79
N GLN A 295 18.11 -14.23 -10.68
CA GLN A 295 18.69 -13.39 -9.63
C GLN A 295 19.93 -12.68 -10.21
N PRO A 296 20.09 -11.36 -9.99
CA PRO A 296 21.29 -10.64 -10.39
C PRO A 296 22.56 -11.37 -9.92
N GLY A 297 23.48 -11.67 -10.84
CA GLY A 297 24.72 -12.42 -10.54
C GLY A 297 24.68 -13.91 -10.89
N THR A 298 23.54 -14.44 -11.36
CA THR A 298 23.47 -15.78 -11.95
C THR A 298 23.47 -15.70 -13.48
N LEU A 299 24.04 -16.70 -14.15
CA LEU A 299 23.94 -16.81 -15.61
C LEU A 299 22.50 -17.15 -15.99
N PRO A 300 21.93 -16.53 -17.06
CA PRO A 300 20.63 -16.90 -17.58
C PRO A 300 20.58 -18.40 -17.88
N GLN A 301 19.72 -19.13 -17.18
CA GLN A 301 19.44 -20.53 -17.51
C GLN A 301 18.46 -20.56 -18.68
N VAL A 302 18.86 -21.20 -19.78
CA VAL A 302 17.97 -21.48 -20.90
C VAL A 302 17.13 -22.70 -20.54
N ASP A 303 15.82 -22.51 -20.46
CA ASP A 303 14.88 -23.62 -20.28
C ASP A 303 14.82 -24.44 -21.58
N ASN A 304 15.41 -25.64 -21.57
CA ASN A 304 15.43 -26.57 -22.69
C ASN A 304 14.37 -27.68 -22.48
N SER A 305 13.11 -27.28 -22.28
CA SER A 305 11.99 -28.22 -22.18
C SER A 305 11.85 -29.04 -23.48
N ARG A 306 11.94 -30.37 -23.40
CA ARG A 306 11.74 -31.29 -24.54
C ARG A 306 10.26 -31.69 -24.73
N GLU A 307 9.34 -30.84 -24.29
CA GLU A 307 7.91 -31.07 -24.47
C GLU A 307 7.52 -30.77 -25.93
N TRP A 308 7.09 -31.80 -26.65
CA TRP A 308 6.71 -31.71 -28.07
C TRP A 308 5.39 -30.95 -28.30
N LEU A 309 4.57 -30.77 -27.25
CA LEU A 309 3.47 -29.80 -27.21
C LEU A 309 3.77 -28.72 -26.18
N ARG A 310 3.44 -27.47 -26.51
CA ARG A 310 3.49 -26.38 -25.54
C ARG A 310 2.47 -26.64 -24.44
N SER A 311 2.93 -26.70 -23.20
CA SER A 311 2.05 -26.74 -22.03
C SER A 311 1.17 -25.48 -22.00
N ALA A 312 -0.14 -25.67 -21.76
CA ALA A 312 -1.07 -24.56 -21.70
C ALA A 312 -0.74 -23.64 -20.52
N GLN A 313 -0.52 -22.35 -20.80
CA GLN A 313 -0.33 -21.37 -19.74
C GLN A 313 -1.63 -21.16 -18.97
N ARG A 314 -1.53 -21.07 -17.65
CA ARG A 314 -2.66 -20.81 -16.76
C ARG A 314 -2.57 -19.42 -16.17
N PHE A 315 -3.70 -18.74 -16.08
CA PHE A 315 -3.82 -17.39 -15.56
C PHE A 315 -4.66 -17.40 -14.29
N PRO A 316 -4.23 -16.67 -13.24
CA PRO A 316 -4.99 -16.57 -12.01
C PRO A 316 -6.26 -15.74 -12.25
N VAL A 317 -7.40 -16.28 -11.82
CA VAL A 317 -8.70 -15.62 -11.81
C VAL A 317 -9.14 -15.52 -10.36
N GLU A 318 -9.44 -14.30 -9.91
CA GLU A 318 -9.97 -14.03 -8.58
C GLU A 318 -11.46 -14.39 -8.56
N ILE A 319 -11.85 -15.31 -7.68
CA ILE A 319 -13.22 -15.77 -7.49
C ILE A 319 -13.70 -15.30 -6.11
N LEU A 320 -14.75 -14.50 -6.09
CA LEU A 320 -15.36 -13.93 -4.90
C LEU A 320 -16.56 -14.78 -4.49
N LEU A 321 -16.52 -15.31 -3.27
CA LEU A 321 -17.63 -16.08 -2.69
C LEU A 321 -18.78 -15.13 -2.31
N GLU A 322 -20.03 -15.48 -2.61
CA GLU A 322 -21.17 -14.65 -2.22
C GLU A 322 -21.41 -14.75 -0.70
N PRO A 323 -21.59 -13.62 0.03
CA PRO A 323 -21.74 -13.63 1.48
C PRO A 323 -23.11 -14.20 1.91
N GLY A 324 -23.18 -14.71 3.15
CA GLY A 324 -24.45 -15.13 3.78
C GLY A 324 -24.95 -16.52 3.39
N GLN A 325 -24.09 -17.39 2.84
CA GLN A 325 -24.42 -18.78 2.54
C GLN A 325 -24.27 -19.67 3.78
N GLU A 326 -25.19 -20.63 3.96
CA GLU A 326 -25.18 -21.53 5.12
C GLU A 326 -23.90 -22.39 5.21
N GLY A 327 -23.19 -22.25 6.33
CA GLY A 327 -21.92 -22.95 6.59
C GLY A 327 -20.69 -22.35 5.92
N LEU A 328 -20.84 -21.25 5.18
CA LEU A 328 -19.70 -20.45 4.72
C LEU A 328 -19.30 -19.46 5.82
N ASN A 329 -18.55 -19.93 6.82
CA ASN A 329 -17.98 -19.07 7.84
C ASN A 329 -16.55 -18.67 7.44
N PRO A 330 -16.18 -17.38 7.49
CA PRO A 330 -14.80 -16.95 7.23
C PRO A 330 -13.78 -17.63 8.15
N GLU A 331 -14.20 -18.06 9.34
CA GLU A 331 -13.35 -18.74 10.32
C GLU A 331 -13.02 -20.20 9.96
N SER A 332 -13.89 -20.88 9.22
CA SER A 332 -13.66 -22.27 8.79
C SER A 332 -12.81 -22.36 7.53
N LEU A 333 -12.64 -21.25 6.81
CA LEU A 333 -11.79 -21.20 5.62
C LEU A 333 -10.31 -21.18 6.02
N ARG A 334 -9.58 -22.16 5.52
CA ARG A 334 -8.11 -22.23 5.69
C ARG A 334 -7.44 -21.67 4.45
N ILE A 335 -6.51 -20.73 4.66
CA ILE A 335 -5.71 -20.16 3.56
C ILE A 335 -4.75 -21.21 3.03
N GLY A 336 -4.60 -21.24 1.72
CA GLY A 336 -3.94 -22.32 0.99
C GLY A 336 -4.81 -23.56 0.82
N GLY A 337 -6.03 -23.60 1.39
CA GLY A 337 -6.97 -24.69 1.20
C GLY A 337 -7.36 -24.84 -0.26
N GLN A 338 -7.46 -26.08 -0.72
CA GLN A 338 -7.79 -26.43 -2.10
C GLN A 338 -9.28 -26.19 -2.38
N ALA A 339 -9.55 -25.88 -3.64
CA ALA A 339 -10.89 -25.63 -4.13
C ALA A 339 -11.02 -26.07 -5.59
N ASP A 340 -12.20 -26.55 -5.95
CA ASP A 340 -12.61 -26.74 -7.34
C ASP A 340 -13.53 -25.59 -7.75
N VAL A 341 -13.27 -25.01 -8.91
CA VAL A 341 -14.05 -23.88 -9.43
C VAL A 341 -14.62 -24.21 -10.79
N LEU A 342 -15.92 -24.01 -10.94
CA LEU A 342 -16.64 -24.11 -12.20
C LEU A 342 -17.26 -22.75 -12.55
N VAL A 343 -16.96 -22.21 -13.73
CA VAL A 343 -17.48 -20.92 -14.20
C VAL A 343 -18.53 -21.11 -15.27
N TYR A 344 -19.64 -20.37 -15.20
CA TYR A 344 -20.73 -20.43 -16.18
C TYR A 344 -20.70 -19.21 -17.12
N THR A 345 -20.18 -19.40 -18.33
CA THR A 345 -20.11 -18.32 -19.33
C THR A 345 -21.46 -18.03 -20.00
N ASP A 346 -21.60 -16.86 -20.63
CA ASP A 346 -22.87 -16.33 -21.19
C ASP A 346 -23.56 -17.28 -22.20
N LYS A 347 -22.81 -18.15 -22.87
CA LYS A 347 -23.30 -19.06 -23.91
C LYS A 347 -23.60 -20.48 -23.42
N ALA A 348 -23.46 -20.74 -22.12
CA ALA A 348 -23.56 -22.08 -21.53
C ALA A 348 -25.00 -22.59 -21.31
N TRP A 349 -26.02 -22.11 -22.01
CA TRP A 349 -27.43 -22.44 -21.67
C TRP A 349 -27.74 -23.95 -21.72
N LEU A 350 -27.15 -24.69 -22.68
CA LEU A 350 -27.25 -26.16 -22.77
C LEU A 350 -26.32 -26.90 -21.80
N LEU A 351 -25.15 -26.34 -21.49
CA LEU A 351 -24.09 -26.98 -20.70
C LEU A 351 -24.23 -26.75 -19.20
N LYS A 352 -24.88 -25.66 -18.80
CA LYS A 352 -25.13 -25.27 -17.41
C LYS A 352 -25.80 -26.36 -16.56
N PRO A 353 -26.87 -27.06 -16.98
CA PRO A 353 -27.44 -28.14 -16.17
C PRO A 353 -26.46 -29.30 -15.95
N LEU A 354 -25.67 -29.64 -16.98
CA LEU A 354 -24.63 -30.68 -16.89
C LEU A 354 -23.47 -30.25 -16.00
N GLY A 355 -22.99 -29.01 -16.11
CA GLY A 355 -21.99 -28.46 -15.21
C GLY A 355 -22.45 -28.42 -13.75
N LYS A 356 -23.72 -28.08 -13.50
CA LYS A 356 -24.32 -28.15 -12.16
C LYS A 356 -24.41 -29.57 -11.61
N LEU A 357 -24.73 -30.55 -12.46
CA LEU A 357 -24.70 -31.95 -12.05
C LEU A 357 -23.27 -32.40 -11.71
N TYR A 358 -22.30 -32.00 -12.54
CA TYR A 358 -20.89 -32.32 -12.36
C TYR A 358 -20.32 -31.77 -11.06
N ILE A 359 -20.50 -30.46 -10.77
CA ILE A 359 -19.95 -29.85 -9.55
C ILE A 359 -20.62 -30.39 -8.26
N ARG A 360 -21.89 -30.81 -8.33
CA ARG A 360 -22.56 -31.49 -7.21
C ARG A 360 -22.05 -32.90 -7.00
N LEU A 361 -21.74 -33.62 -8.08
CA LEU A 361 -21.12 -34.93 -8.00
C LEU A 361 -19.71 -34.82 -7.42
N LEU A 362 -18.93 -33.82 -7.83
CA LEU A 362 -17.64 -33.48 -7.20
C LEU A 362 -17.80 -33.15 -5.73
N ALA A 363 -18.77 -32.30 -5.37
CA ALA A 363 -19.05 -32.01 -3.97
C ALA A 363 -19.37 -33.28 -3.17
N LEU A 364 -20.11 -34.24 -3.74
CA LEU A 364 -20.36 -35.51 -3.05
C LEU A 364 -19.10 -36.38 -2.95
N LEU A 365 -18.26 -36.38 -3.99
CA LEU A 365 -16.98 -37.08 -3.99
C LEU A 365 -15.94 -36.46 -3.05
N SER A 366 -16.06 -35.17 -2.70
CA SER A 366 -15.17 -34.52 -1.73
C SER A 366 -15.21 -35.10 -0.32
N TYR A 367 -16.17 -35.99 -0.02
CA TYR A 367 -16.14 -36.80 1.21
C TYR A 367 -15.17 -37.98 1.15
N ALA A 368 -14.80 -38.43 -0.06
CA ALA A 368 -14.06 -39.66 -0.28
C ALA A 368 -12.54 -39.46 -0.39
N TYR A 369 -12.06 -38.21 -0.45
CA TYR A 369 -10.64 -37.88 -0.55
C TYR A 369 -10.17 -36.95 0.56
#